data_AF-A0A2D9Z013-F1
#
_entry.id   AF-A0A2D9Z013-F1
#
_cell.length_a   1.000
_cell.length_b   1.000
_cell.length_c   1.000
_cell.angle_alpha   90.00
_cell.angle_beta   90.00
_cell.angle_gamma   90.00
#
_symmetry.space_group_name_H-M   'P 1'
#
loop_
_entity.id
_entity.type
_entity.pdbx_description
1 polymer ?
#
loop_
_entity_poly.entity_id
_entity_poly.type
_entity_poly.pdbx_seq_one_letter_code
_entity_poly.pdbx_strand_id
1 'polypeptide(L)' 'FDFNTRTKFLDMESGEEIITEPWHIRSNYNGLINKLQDQYKSECREHLIDYVPIFTDQSLDLSITEYLKKRSKLF' A
#
# COMPACT_ATOMS: atom_id res chain seq x y z
N PHE A 1 10.79 4.38 -2.94
CA PHE A 1 10.79 5.38 -1.86
C PHE A 1 12.22 5.68 -1.44
N ASP A 2 12.77 6.81 -1.90
CA ASP A 2 14.07 7.32 -1.45
C ASP A 2 13.87 8.62 -0.68
N PHE A 3 14.39 8.66 0.54
CA PHE A 3 14.01 9.60 1.61
C PHE A 3 15.28 10.27 2.18
N ASN A 4 16.24 10.58 1.32
CA ASN A 4 17.57 11.04 1.73
C ASN A 4 17.68 12.55 1.98
N THR A 5 16.59 13.29 1.84
CA THR A 5 16.53 14.75 2.07
C THR A 5 15.36 15.08 2.96
N ARG A 6 15.46 16.17 3.72
CA ARG A 6 14.37 16.68 4.57
C ARG A 6 13.09 16.75 3.76
N THR A 7 12.12 15.89 4.05
CA THR A 7 10.93 15.69 3.23
C THR A 7 9.71 16.19 3.99
N LYS A 8 8.91 17.00 3.30
CA LYS A 8 7.61 17.45 3.78
C LYS A 8 6.58 16.40 3.38
N PHE A 9 5.96 15.77 4.37
CA PHE A 9 4.85 14.86 4.13
C PHE A 9 3.57 15.65 4.07
N LEU A 10 2.82 15.46 2.99
CA LEU A 10 1.46 15.96 2.85
C LEU A 10 0.53 14.78 3.07
N ASP A 11 -0.30 14.86 4.11
CA ASP A 11 -1.40 13.91 4.25
C ASP A 11 -2.47 14.23 3.19
N MET A 12 -2.80 13.23 2.37
CA MET A 12 -3.80 13.38 1.31
C MET A 12 -5.24 13.31 1.82
N GLU A 13 -5.48 12.85 3.05
CA GLU A 13 -6.81 12.82 3.66
C GLU A 13 -7.15 14.10 4.42
N SER A 14 -6.23 14.61 5.25
CA SER A 14 -6.48 15.82 6.08
C SER A 14 -5.90 17.11 5.51
N GLY A 15 -4.92 17.03 4.60
CA GLY A 15 -4.16 18.19 4.13
C GLY A 15 -3.11 18.70 5.11
N GLU A 16 -2.84 17.98 6.21
CA GLU A 16 -1.78 18.35 7.16
C GLU A 16 -0.38 18.17 6.56
N GLU A 17 0.50 19.12 6.91
CA GLU A 17 1.87 19.16 6.43
C GLU A 17 2.84 18.90 7.58
N ILE A 18 3.54 17.76 7.52
CA ILE A 18 4.49 17.35 8.56
C ILE A 18 5.93 17.48 8.00
N ILE A 19 6.77 18.27 8.67
CA ILE A 19 8.19 18.39 8.35
C ILE A 19 8.96 17.42 9.23
N THR A 20 9.47 16.33 8.65
CA THR A 20 10.20 15.29 9.39
C THR A 20 11.48 14.89 8.69
N GLU A 21 12.50 14.53 9.48
CA GLU A 21 13.69 13.87 8.95
C GLU A 21 13.34 12.43 8.56
N PRO A 22 13.35 12.09 7.26
CA PRO A 22 12.66 10.89 6.80
C PRO A 22 13.27 9.58 7.30
N TRP A 23 14.57 9.55 7.61
CA TRP A 23 15.23 8.34 8.11
C TRP A 23 14.74 7.93 9.50
N HIS A 24 14.34 8.88 10.35
CA HIS A 24 13.80 8.59 11.67
C HIS A 24 12.43 7.92 11.62
N ILE A 25 11.61 8.27 10.62
CA ILE A 25 10.24 7.76 10.51
C ILE A 25 10.12 6.59 9.55
N ARG A 26 11.07 6.40 8.62
CA ARG A 26 11.01 5.37 7.56
C ARG A 26 10.76 3.98 8.12
N SER A 27 11.53 3.58 9.13
CA SER A 27 11.39 2.25 9.74
C SER A 27 10.02 2.08 10.41
N ASN A 28 9.59 3.09 11.17
CA ASN A 28 8.31 3.06 11.87
C ASN A 28 7.13 3.05 10.88
N TYR A 29 7.14 3.94 9.89
CA TYR A 29 6.14 4.03 8.83
C TYR A 29 6.01 2.70 8.06
N ASN A 30 7.13 2.13 7.60
CA ASN A 30 7.11 0.82 6.94
C ASN A 30 6.55 -0.26 7.87
N GLY A 31 6.87 -0.21 9.15
CA GLY A 31 6.30 -1.11 10.16
C GLY A 31 4.78 -0.97 10.30
N LEU A 32 4.26 0.27 10.32
CA LEU A 32 2.83 0.55 10.40
C LEU A 32 2.09 0.08 9.15
N ILE A 33 2.62 0.39 7.96
CA ILE A 33 2.03 -0.05 6.69
C ILE A 33 2.03 -1.57 6.57
N ASN A 34 3.13 -2.25 6.93
CA ASN A 34 3.18 -3.71 6.92
C ASN A 34 2.15 -4.32 7.87
N LYS A 35 2.02 -3.79 9.10
CA LYS A 35 0.99 -4.24 10.04
C LYS A 35 -0.42 -4.06 9.47
N LEU A 36 -0.70 -2.92 8.86
CA LEU A 36 -1.99 -2.64 8.22
C LEU A 36 -2.28 -3.64 7.08
N GLN A 37 -1.30 -3.89 6.22
CA GLN A 37 -1.42 -4.87 5.13
C GLN A 37 -1.63 -6.29 5.65
N ASP A 38 -0.94 -6.68 6.71
CA ASP A 38 -1.10 -7.99 7.35
C ASP A 38 -2.50 -8.15 7.96
N GLN A 39 -3.02 -7.10 8.60
CA GLN A 39 -4.40 -7.08 9.11
C GLN A 39 -5.41 -7.30 7.99
N TYR A 40 -5.35 -6.51 6.91
CA TYR A 40 -6.25 -6.69 5.77
C TYR A 40 -6.12 -8.07 5.14
N LYS A 41 -4.90 -8.58 5.00
CA LYS A 41 -4.66 -9.91 4.45
C LYS A 41 -5.28 -11.02 5.31
N SER A 42 -5.24 -10.89 6.64
CA SER A 42 -5.86 -11.85 7.56
C SER A 42 -7.38 -11.81 7.44
N GLU A 43 -7.97 -10.63 7.61
CA GLU A 43 -9.42 -10.42 7.57
C GLU A 43 -10.02 -10.83 6.21
N CYS A 44 -9.40 -10.43 5.10
CA CYS A 44 -9.84 -10.85 3.77
C CYS A 44 -9.79 -12.37 3.61
N ARG A 45 -8.74 -13.03 4.12
CA ARG A 45 -8.62 -14.49 4.05
C ARG A 45 -9.70 -15.20 4.85
N GLU A 46 -10.01 -14.71 6.05
CA GLU A 46 -11.09 -15.25 6.90
C GLU A 46 -12.46 -15.16 6.22
N HIS A 47 -12.67 -14.10 5.43
CA HIS A 47 -13.90 -13.89 4.66
C HIS A 47 -13.87 -14.42 3.22
N LEU A 48 -12.84 -15.18 2.81
CA LEU A 48 -12.66 -15.70 1.44
C LEU A 48 -12.63 -14.60 0.36
N ILE A 49 -12.13 -13.43 0.71
CA ILE A 49 -11.92 -12.28 -0.17
C ILE A 49 -10.48 -12.30 -0.69
N ASP A 50 -10.31 -12.20 -2.01
CA ASP A 50 -8.99 -12.08 -2.63
C ASP A 50 -8.35 -10.72 -2.31
N TYR A 51 -7.25 -10.73 -1.57
CA TYR A 51 -6.45 -9.53 -1.33
C TYR A 51 -5.35 -9.38 -2.40
N VAL A 52 -5.41 -8.30 -3.18
CA VAL A 52 -4.45 -7.99 -4.25
C VAL A 52 -3.90 -6.58 -4.07
N PRO A 53 -2.71 -6.41 -3.48
CA PRO A 53 -2.09 -5.10 -3.37
C PRO A 53 -1.57 -4.65 -4.73
N ILE A 54 -1.78 -3.38 -5.06
CA ILE A 54 -1.29 -2.72 -6.28
C ILE A 54 -0.55 -1.44 -5.90
N PHE A 55 0.34 -0.98 -6.76
CA PHE A 55 0.98 0.33 -6.56
C PHE A 55 0.08 1.44 -7.10
N THR A 56 0.14 2.61 -6.46
CA THR A 56 -0.69 3.77 -6.83
C THR A 56 -0.28 4.42 -8.15
N ASP A 57 0.92 4.13 -8.63
CA ASP A 57 1.46 4.56 -9.93
C ASP A 57 1.20 3.54 -11.04
N GLN A 58 0.60 2.38 -10.74
CA GLN A 58 0.19 1.41 -11.74
C GLN A 58 -1.16 1.78 -12.34
N SER A 59 -1.31 1.51 -13.65
CA SER A 59 -2.60 1.65 -14.32
C SER A 59 -3.60 0.64 -13.76
N LEU A 60 -4.75 1.13 -13.33
CA LEU A 60 -5.84 0.30 -12.82
C LEU A 60 -6.29 -0.75 -13.83
N ASP A 61 -6.35 -0.40 -15.12
CA ASP A 61 -6.75 -1.32 -16.19
C ASP A 61 -5.82 -2.52 -16.28
N LEU A 62 -4.51 -2.30 -16.11
CA LEU A 62 -3.51 -3.36 -16.10
C LEU A 62 -3.73 -4.29 -14.91
N SER A 63 -3.89 -3.72 -13.71
CA SER A 63 -4.11 -4.47 -12.48
C SER A 63 -5.37 -5.33 -12.52
N ILE A 64 -6.48 -4.79 -13.02
CA ILE A 64 -7.74 -5.54 -13.18
C ILE A 64 -7.57 -6.66 -14.22
N THR A 65 -6.93 -6.37 -15.35
CA THR A 65 -6.71 -7.36 -16.42
C THR A 65 -5.88 -8.54 -15.92
N GLU A 66 -4.80 -8.28 -15.18
CA GLU A 66 -3.97 -9.32 -14.59
C GLU A 66 -4.73 -10.15 -13.55
N TYR A 67 -5.54 -9.49 -12.71
CA TYR A 67 -6.38 -10.18 -11.73
C TYR A 67 -7.39 -11.13 -12.40
N LEU A 68 -8.12 -10.64 -13.42
CA LEU A 68 -9.10 -11.46 -14.14
C LEU A 68 -8.44 -12.64 -14.87
N LYS A 69 -7.29 -12.42 -15.52
CA LYS A 69 -6.50 -13.49 -16.15
C LYS A 69 -6.02 -14.54 -15.16
N LYS A 70 -5.67 -14.13 -13.94
CA LYS A 70 -5.26 -15.06 -12.87
C LYS A 70 -6.45 -15.93 -12.47
N ARG A 71 -7.64 -15.33 -12.25
CA ARG A 71 -8.87 -16.08 -11.93
C ARG A 71 -9.29 -17.02 -13.06
N SER A 72 -9.19 -16.61 -14.32
CA SER A 72 -9.60 -17.45 -15.45
C SER A 72 -8.73 -18.70 -15.65
N LYS A 73 -7.58 -18.82 -14.96
CA LYS A 73 -6.73 -20.02 -14.97
C LYS A 73 -6.95 -20.93 -13.76
N LEU A 74 -7.64 -20.42 -12.73
CA LEU A 74 -7.99 -21.17 -11.52
C LEU A 74 -9.32 -21.93 -11.68
N PHE A 75 -10.11 -21.57 -12.70
CA PHE A 75 -11.31 -22.26 -13.16
C PHE A 75 -11.07 -22.85 -14.55
#